data_AF-A0A950ZK63-F1
#
_entry.id   AF-A0A950ZK63-F1
#
_cell.length_a   1.000
_cell.length_b   1.000
_cell.length_c   1.000
_cell.angle_alpha   90.00
_cell.angle_beta   90.00
_cell.angle_gamma   90.00
#
_symmetry.space_group_name_H-M   'P 1'
#
loop_
_entity.id
_entity.type
_entity.pdbx_description
1 polymer ?
#
loop_
_entity_poly.entity_id
_entity_poly.type
_entity_poly.pdbx_seq_one_letter_code
_entity_poly.pdbx_strand_id
1 'polypeptide(L)'
;MAAKQPRELAEIVQLQPGRHRTPEDGVCAMELVAWMAGEKHSDHPVTASPVIASFIPQFNDALSAEHRHRLAAMTPRMIDSRGMREQEFERGRLLWNWMIESAVPTWLGAAQRQDLAALVCRHRGDALETVMGVIDVYGHAPVRPVDDHRTAVAVSAALAVSGTSSAYRARMDVSDDGGVSRARRRWEAARTVARAAAWHVAEADCQPEHEAGTSRLWRTAECLRESAFVLLDRLLAVTETRAGEEHAASVEVFQIPQPSSVAIDARDDAAAVLTPAS
;
A
#
# COMPACT_ATOMS: atom_id res chain seq x y z
N MET A 1 6.83 27.00 24.72
CA MET A 1 7.57 25.72 24.56
C MET A 1 8.60 25.92 23.46
N ALA A 2 9.88 25.73 23.76
CA ALA A 2 10.95 25.94 22.76
C ALA A 2 10.87 24.84 21.70
N ALA A 3 10.74 25.24 20.43
CA ALA A 3 10.81 24.31 19.31
C ALA A 3 12.19 23.65 19.31
N LYS A 4 12.22 22.31 19.44
CA LYS A 4 13.45 21.53 19.46
C LYS A 4 14.05 21.56 18.05
N GLN A 5 15.23 22.16 17.90
CA GLN A 5 15.91 22.23 16.61
C GLN A 5 16.25 20.81 16.11
N PRO A 6 15.96 20.47 14.84
CA PRO A 6 16.36 19.21 14.24
C PRO A 6 17.89 19.15 14.14
N ARG A 7 18.48 18.04 14.61
CA ARG A 7 19.94 17.81 14.53
C ARG A 7 20.32 17.38 13.11
N GLU A 8 21.34 18.01 12.53
CA GLU A 8 21.70 17.83 11.10
C GLU A 8 22.17 16.42 10.73
N LEU A 9 21.77 16.01 9.53
CA LEU A 9 21.76 14.68 8.89
C LEU A 9 23.13 14.17 8.36
N ALA A 10 24.27 14.72 8.77
CA ALA A 10 25.46 14.73 7.91
C ALA A 10 26.39 13.49 7.93
N GLU A 11 26.23 12.51 8.81
CA GLU A 11 26.96 11.24 8.70
C GLU A 11 25.98 10.10 8.52
N ILE A 12 25.72 9.80 7.24
CA ILE A 12 25.01 8.64 6.67
C ILE A 12 24.70 7.60 7.74
N VAL A 13 23.55 7.76 8.40
CA VAL A 13 23.08 6.78 9.35
C VAL A 13 22.68 5.54 8.54
N GLN A 14 23.59 4.57 8.49
CA GLN A 14 23.30 3.27 7.92
C GLN A 14 22.26 2.60 8.79
N LEU A 15 21.01 2.55 8.30
CA LEU A 15 19.96 1.84 9.03
C LEU A 15 20.36 0.37 9.18
N GLN A 16 20.18 -0.13 10.39
CA GLN A 16 20.44 -1.51 10.77
C GLN A 16 19.11 -2.23 11.03
N PRO A 17 19.03 -3.56 10.81
CA PRO A 17 17.88 -4.35 11.22
C PRO A 17 17.85 -4.50 12.75
N GLY A 18 16.66 -4.61 13.33
CA GLY A 18 16.46 -4.87 14.75
C GLY A 18 16.39 -3.60 15.61
N ARG A 19 16.35 -3.82 16.93
CA ARG A 19 16.26 -2.78 17.96
C ARG A 19 17.62 -2.52 18.57
N HIS A 20 17.92 -1.26 18.83
CA HIS A 20 19.21 -0.80 19.33
C HIS A 20 19.01 -0.09 20.66
N ARG A 21 19.96 -0.25 21.59
CA ARG A 21 19.83 0.37 22.92
C ARG A 21 20.20 1.84 22.89
N THR A 22 21.19 2.18 22.06
CA THR A 22 21.61 3.56 21.83
C THR A 22 21.87 3.80 20.33
N PRO A 23 21.86 5.06 19.86
CA PRO A 23 22.16 5.37 18.46
C PRO A 23 23.55 4.93 17.99
N GLU A 24 24.51 4.81 18.91
CA GLU A 24 25.88 4.36 18.62
C GLU A 24 25.95 2.87 18.25
N ASP A 25 24.96 2.05 18.66
CA ASP A 25 24.83 0.64 18.27
C ASP A 25 24.30 0.49 16.81
N GLY A 26 23.95 1.60 16.16
CA GLY A 26 23.12 1.63 14.96
C GLY A 26 21.69 2.07 15.28
N VAL A 27 20.88 2.28 14.24
CA VAL A 27 19.45 2.61 14.40
C VAL A 27 18.62 1.97 13.30
N CYS A 28 17.39 1.57 13.62
CA CYS A 28 16.37 1.32 12.61
C CYS A 28 15.73 2.65 12.15
N ALA A 29 14.90 2.60 11.12
CA ALA A 29 14.22 3.79 10.60
C ALA A 29 13.40 4.55 11.67
N MET A 30 12.70 3.86 12.57
CA MET A 30 11.87 4.52 13.60
C MET A 30 12.71 5.12 14.74
N GLU A 31 13.81 4.49 15.10
CA GLU A 31 14.79 5.05 16.04
C GLU A 31 15.44 6.32 15.47
N LEU A 32 15.76 6.32 14.16
CA LEU A 32 16.22 7.51 13.46
C LEU A 32 15.17 8.63 13.48
N VAL A 33 13.88 8.32 13.27
CA VAL A 33 12.80 9.31 13.38
C VAL A 33 12.72 9.91 14.78
N ALA A 34 12.75 9.06 15.83
CA ALA A 34 12.74 9.53 17.22
C ALA A 34 13.93 10.46 17.51
N TRP A 35 15.12 10.09 17.03
CA TRP A 35 16.34 10.88 17.20
C TRP A 35 16.28 12.24 16.49
N MET A 36 15.83 12.27 15.22
CA MET A 36 15.71 13.50 14.44
C MET A 36 14.65 14.45 15.02
N ALA A 37 13.55 13.91 15.56
CA ALA A 37 12.52 14.68 16.26
C ALA A 37 12.95 15.12 17.68
N GLY A 38 14.13 14.70 18.13
CA GLY A 38 14.65 14.96 19.46
C GLY A 38 13.84 14.28 20.56
N GLU A 39 13.11 13.21 20.27
CA GLU A 39 12.43 12.38 21.24
C GLU A 39 13.42 11.50 22.02
N LYS A 40 12.93 10.81 23.05
CA LYS A 40 13.69 9.74 23.68
C LYS A 40 13.89 8.61 22.66
N HIS A 41 15.09 8.02 22.61
CA HIS A 41 15.38 6.86 21.76
C HIS A 41 14.31 5.77 21.91
N SER A 42 13.66 5.44 20.81
CA SER A 42 12.49 4.55 20.74
C SER A 42 12.26 4.11 19.29
N ASP A 43 11.84 2.86 19.09
CA ASP A 43 11.35 2.39 17.80
C ASP A 43 9.84 2.65 17.59
N HIS A 44 9.23 3.37 18.54
CA HIS A 44 7.84 3.83 18.52
C HIS A 44 7.78 5.35 18.80
N PRO A 45 8.23 6.19 17.87
CA PRO A 45 8.20 7.65 18.03
C PRO A 45 6.77 8.19 18.21
N VAL A 46 6.62 9.20 19.07
CA VAL A 46 5.35 9.87 19.34
C VAL A 46 4.95 10.81 18.20
N THR A 47 5.91 11.39 17.50
CA THR A 47 5.69 12.26 16.34
C THR A 47 5.15 11.51 15.11
N ALA A 48 5.42 10.20 15.00
CA ALA A 48 5.02 9.42 13.84
C ALA A 48 3.59 8.86 13.96
N SER A 49 2.94 8.69 12.81
CA SER A 49 1.69 7.95 12.69
C SER A 49 1.84 6.54 13.28
N PRO A 50 0.89 6.08 14.12
CA PRO A 50 0.90 4.71 14.64
C PRO A 50 0.82 3.64 13.54
N VAL A 51 0.19 3.95 12.41
CA VAL A 51 0.12 3.06 11.24
C VAL A 51 1.51 2.90 10.62
N ILE A 52 2.20 4.02 10.37
CA ILE A 52 3.56 4.02 9.82
C ILE A 52 4.54 3.37 10.82
N ALA A 53 4.46 3.71 12.10
CA ALA A 53 5.29 3.13 13.16
C ALA A 53 5.06 1.63 13.37
N SER A 54 3.91 1.08 12.93
CA SER A 54 3.64 -0.36 12.95
C SER A 54 4.14 -1.07 11.70
N PHE A 55 4.15 -0.37 10.55
CA PHE A 55 4.60 -0.91 9.26
C PHE A 55 6.14 -1.00 9.18
N ILE A 56 6.80 0.09 9.56
CA ILE A 56 8.22 0.31 9.25
C ILE A 56 9.17 -0.69 9.91
N PRO A 57 9.04 -1.07 11.20
CA PRO A 57 10.05 -1.92 11.85
C PRO A 57 10.27 -3.25 11.12
N GLN A 58 9.19 -3.95 10.77
CA GLN A 58 9.31 -5.22 10.05
C GLN A 58 9.80 -5.03 8.61
N PHE A 59 9.42 -3.93 7.95
CA PHE A 59 9.90 -3.65 6.60
C PHE A 59 11.40 -3.36 6.62
N ASN A 60 11.86 -2.47 7.50
CA ASN A 60 13.27 -2.13 7.73
C ASN A 60 14.14 -3.38 7.89
N ASP A 61 13.71 -4.31 8.74
CA ASP A 61 14.48 -5.50 9.09
C ASP A 61 14.64 -6.47 7.91
N ALA A 62 13.66 -6.49 7.00
CA ALA A 62 13.66 -7.36 5.83
C ALA A 62 14.48 -6.78 4.66
N LEU A 63 14.67 -5.46 4.61
CA LEU A 63 15.34 -4.81 3.48
C LEU A 63 16.85 -5.13 3.42
N SER A 64 17.44 -5.06 2.22
CA SER A 64 18.90 -5.00 2.07
C SER A 64 19.44 -3.64 2.49
N ALA A 65 20.76 -3.52 2.66
CA ALA A 65 21.40 -2.24 3.01
C ALA A 65 21.09 -1.11 2.01
N GLU A 66 21.07 -1.41 0.70
CA GLU A 66 20.71 -0.47 -0.35
C GLU A 66 19.26 0.04 -0.20
N HIS A 67 18.31 -0.87 0.00
CA HIS A 67 16.91 -0.47 0.18
C HIS A 67 16.67 0.24 1.51
N ARG A 68 17.43 -0.08 2.54
CA ARG A 68 17.45 0.68 3.80
C ARG A 68 17.98 2.10 3.61
N HIS A 69 18.94 2.32 2.72
CA HIS A 69 19.37 3.67 2.36
C HIS A 69 18.23 4.49 1.74
N ARG A 70 17.45 3.88 0.83
CA ARG A 70 16.22 4.50 0.30
C ARG A 70 15.21 4.80 1.41
N LEU A 71 15.01 3.87 2.34
CA LEU A 71 14.11 4.06 3.48
C LEU A 71 14.57 5.21 4.39
N ALA A 72 15.89 5.33 4.61
CA ALA A 72 16.49 6.43 5.38
C ALA A 72 16.17 7.80 4.77
N ALA A 73 16.20 7.92 3.44
CA ALA A 73 15.84 9.17 2.75
C ALA A 73 14.36 9.58 2.97
N MET A 74 13.49 8.64 3.34
CA MET A 74 12.07 8.91 3.62
C MET A 74 11.79 9.27 5.08
N THR A 75 12.71 9.01 6.01
CA THR A 75 12.48 9.22 7.45
C THR A 75 12.17 10.67 7.82
N PRO A 76 12.70 11.74 7.17
CA PRO A 76 12.31 13.10 7.51
C PRO A 76 10.83 13.38 7.32
N ARG A 77 10.17 12.74 6.34
CA ARG A 77 8.72 12.86 6.09
C ARG A 77 7.87 12.10 7.10
N MET A 78 8.47 11.21 7.89
CA MET A 78 7.78 10.46 8.94
C MET A 78 7.64 11.28 10.23
N ILE A 79 8.49 12.30 10.40
CA ILE A 79 8.36 13.28 11.49
C ILE A 79 7.06 14.05 11.29
N ASP A 80 6.31 14.18 12.37
CA ASP A 80 5.00 14.83 12.49
C ASP A 80 3.94 14.24 11.55
N SER A 81 4.13 12.99 11.12
CA SER A 81 3.14 12.25 10.33
C SER A 81 1.93 11.79 11.16
N ARG A 82 1.99 11.88 12.50
CA ARG A 82 0.86 11.54 13.37
C ARG A 82 -0.32 12.45 13.06
N GLY A 83 -1.42 11.83 12.64
CA GLY A 83 -2.65 12.53 12.33
C GLY A 83 -3.76 12.34 13.35
N MET A 84 -4.88 13.01 13.10
CA MET A 84 -6.17 12.75 13.71
C MET A 84 -6.72 11.37 13.29
N ARG A 85 -7.81 10.95 13.93
CA ARG A 85 -8.43 9.64 13.72
C ARG A 85 -8.75 9.37 12.25
N GLU A 86 -9.23 10.39 11.54
CA GLU A 86 -9.64 10.33 10.14
C GLU A 86 -8.44 10.05 9.23
N GLN A 87 -7.29 10.65 9.52
CA GLN A 87 -6.06 10.44 8.76
C GLN A 87 -5.48 9.04 9.00
N GLU A 88 -5.50 8.56 10.25
CA GLU A 88 -5.07 7.19 10.55
C GLU A 88 -6.03 6.15 9.96
N PHE A 89 -7.32 6.47 9.89
CA PHE A 89 -8.30 5.64 9.20
C PHE A 89 -8.03 5.57 7.70
N GLU A 90 -7.75 6.71 7.05
CA GLU A 90 -7.39 6.74 5.63
C GLU A 90 -6.10 5.96 5.34
N ARG A 91 -5.07 6.09 6.19
CA ARG A 91 -3.86 5.26 6.09
C ARG A 91 -4.16 3.77 6.22
N GLY A 92 -5.04 3.40 7.14
CA GLY A 92 -5.53 2.03 7.27
C GLY A 92 -6.26 1.53 6.02
N ARG A 93 -7.09 2.39 5.41
CA ARG A 93 -7.81 2.10 4.15
C ARG A 93 -6.83 1.89 2.99
N LEU A 94 -5.81 2.74 2.86
CA LEU A 94 -4.75 2.60 1.85
C LEU A 94 -3.97 1.29 2.02
N LEU A 95 -3.60 0.93 3.25
CA LEU A 95 -2.96 -0.36 3.55
C LEU A 95 -3.83 -1.54 3.14
N TRP A 96 -5.13 -1.49 3.50
CA TRP A 96 -6.07 -2.55 3.14
C TRP A 96 -6.20 -2.66 1.63
N ASN A 97 -6.46 -1.55 0.92
CA ASN A 97 -6.59 -1.53 -0.53
C ASN A 97 -5.34 -2.11 -1.20
N TRP A 98 -4.14 -1.73 -0.77
CA TRP A 98 -2.91 -2.32 -1.29
C TRP A 98 -2.82 -3.83 -1.05
N MET A 99 -3.21 -4.30 0.15
CA MET A 99 -3.21 -5.72 0.47
C MET A 99 -4.09 -6.53 -0.49
N ILE A 100 -5.32 -6.06 -0.77
CA ILE A 100 -6.30 -6.79 -1.59
C ILE A 100 -6.20 -6.53 -3.09
N GLU A 101 -5.69 -5.37 -3.52
CA GLU A 101 -5.56 -5.02 -4.94
C GLU A 101 -4.19 -5.35 -5.50
N SER A 102 -3.15 -5.38 -4.65
CA SER A 102 -1.77 -5.57 -5.10
C SER A 102 -1.15 -6.83 -4.49
N ALA A 103 -1.01 -6.92 -3.17
CA ALA A 103 -0.24 -8.00 -2.54
C ALA A 103 -0.85 -9.39 -2.78
N VAL A 104 -2.12 -9.60 -2.40
CA VAL A 104 -2.80 -10.89 -2.54
C VAL A 104 -2.91 -11.33 -4.00
N PRO A 105 -3.40 -10.50 -4.95
CA PRO A 105 -3.49 -10.90 -6.36
C PRO A 105 -2.13 -11.21 -6.99
N THR A 106 -1.07 -10.48 -6.62
CA THR A 106 0.27 -10.73 -7.17
C THR A 106 0.82 -12.08 -6.68
N TRP A 107 0.64 -12.42 -5.40
CA TRP A 107 1.03 -13.74 -4.89
C TRP A 107 0.22 -14.87 -5.53
N LEU A 108 -1.09 -14.70 -5.70
CA LEU A 108 -1.95 -15.66 -6.40
C LEU A 108 -1.53 -15.84 -7.87
N GLY A 109 -1.20 -14.75 -8.56
CA GLY A 109 -0.69 -14.78 -9.93
C GLY A 109 0.64 -15.52 -10.03
N ALA A 110 1.55 -15.30 -9.08
CA ALA A 110 2.81 -16.04 -9.01
C ALA A 110 2.59 -17.55 -8.80
N ALA A 111 1.58 -17.92 -8.01
CA ALA A 111 1.14 -19.29 -7.81
C ALA A 111 0.33 -19.86 -9.01
N GLN A 112 0.29 -19.18 -10.15
CA GLN A 112 -0.48 -19.56 -11.35
C GLN A 112 -1.98 -19.74 -11.08
N ARG A 113 -2.53 -18.94 -10.16
CA ARG A 113 -3.96 -18.88 -9.83
C ARG A 113 -4.56 -17.56 -10.27
N GLN A 114 -4.44 -17.26 -11.57
CA GLN A 114 -5.00 -16.03 -12.16
C GLN A 114 -6.53 -15.98 -12.01
N ASP A 115 -7.19 -17.13 -11.96
CA ASP A 115 -8.61 -17.29 -11.64
C ASP A 115 -8.97 -16.68 -10.27
N LEU A 116 -8.21 -17.05 -9.24
CA LEU A 116 -8.41 -16.56 -7.88
C LEU A 116 -7.97 -15.10 -7.74
N ALA A 117 -6.87 -14.72 -8.38
CA ALA A 117 -6.42 -13.33 -8.41
C ALA A 117 -7.50 -12.41 -8.99
N ALA A 118 -8.10 -12.80 -10.13
CA ALA A 118 -9.19 -12.06 -10.76
C ALA A 118 -10.45 -12.01 -9.87
N LEU A 119 -10.74 -13.08 -9.13
CA LEU A 119 -11.85 -13.12 -8.19
C LEU A 119 -11.65 -12.11 -7.04
N VAL A 120 -10.44 -12.06 -6.46
CA VAL A 120 -10.09 -11.08 -5.42
C VAL A 120 -10.12 -9.65 -5.97
N CYS A 121 -9.61 -9.40 -7.18
CA CYS A 121 -9.69 -8.06 -7.78
C CYS A 121 -11.15 -7.61 -7.99
N ARG A 122 -12.04 -8.53 -8.40
CA ARG A 122 -13.45 -8.23 -8.69
C ARG A 122 -14.29 -8.03 -7.43
N HIS A 123 -14.13 -8.91 -6.43
CA HIS A 123 -14.97 -8.94 -5.23
C HIS A 123 -14.23 -8.52 -3.96
N ARG A 124 -12.98 -8.05 -4.08
CA ARG A 124 -12.17 -7.50 -2.99
C ARG A 124 -12.10 -8.48 -1.80
N GLY A 125 -12.28 -7.95 -0.59
CA GLY A 125 -12.28 -8.72 0.64
C GLY A 125 -13.39 -9.77 0.75
N ASP A 126 -14.47 -9.67 -0.04
CA ASP A 126 -15.59 -10.62 0.01
C ASP A 126 -15.26 -11.95 -0.69
N ALA A 127 -14.24 -11.97 -1.57
CA ALA A 127 -13.74 -13.20 -2.17
C ALA A 127 -12.89 -14.05 -1.21
N LEU A 128 -12.32 -13.47 -0.15
CA LEU A 128 -11.22 -14.10 0.58
C LEU A 128 -11.61 -15.42 1.26
N GLU A 129 -12.80 -15.52 1.84
CA GLU A 129 -13.30 -16.76 2.44
C GLU A 129 -13.47 -17.87 1.40
N THR A 130 -14.04 -17.54 0.24
CA THR A 130 -14.17 -18.47 -0.90
C THR A 130 -12.80 -18.92 -1.40
N VAL A 131 -11.87 -17.98 -1.56
CA VAL A 131 -10.49 -18.25 -2.03
C VAL A 131 -9.76 -19.15 -1.04
N MET A 132 -9.88 -18.89 0.27
CA MET A 132 -9.32 -19.74 1.32
C MET A 132 -9.85 -21.16 1.22
N GLY A 133 -11.18 -21.34 1.15
CA GLY A 133 -11.78 -22.67 1.01
C GLY A 133 -11.29 -23.41 -0.23
N VAL A 134 -11.06 -22.71 -1.35
CA VAL A 134 -10.50 -23.29 -2.56
C VAL A 134 -9.03 -23.70 -2.38
N ILE A 135 -8.20 -22.85 -1.77
CA ILE A 135 -6.78 -23.13 -1.53
C ILE A 135 -6.60 -24.31 -0.56
N ASP A 136 -7.45 -24.41 0.47
CA ASP A 136 -7.48 -25.53 1.40
C ASP A 136 -7.90 -26.84 0.70
N VAL A 137 -8.88 -26.79 -0.21
CA VAL A 137 -9.38 -27.95 -0.99
C VAL A 137 -8.33 -28.49 -1.98
N TYR A 138 -7.50 -27.62 -2.58
CA TYR A 138 -6.43 -28.03 -3.49
C TYR A 138 -5.09 -28.34 -2.80
N GLY A 139 -5.08 -28.43 -1.47
CA GLY A 139 -4.05 -29.18 -0.74
C GLY A 139 -2.75 -28.44 -0.42
N HIS A 140 -2.80 -27.15 -0.07
CA HIS A 140 -1.82 -26.67 0.92
C HIS A 140 -2.32 -27.09 2.29
N ALA A 141 -1.90 -28.29 2.71
CA ALA A 141 -2.42 -28.97 3.89
C ALA A 141 -2.52 -28.06 5.13
N PRO A 142 -3.51 -28.28 6.01
CA PRO A 142 -3.48 -27.73 7.36
C PRO A 142 -2.19 -28.23 8.03
N VAL A 143 -1.16 -27.39 8.04
CA VAL A 143 0.13 -27.69 8.67
C VAL A 143 0.69 -29.06 8.23
N ARG A 144 1.17 -29.15 6.98
CA ARG A 144 2.14 -30.20 6.63
C ARG A 144 3.30 -30.14 7.65
N PRO A 145 3.80 -31.25 8.19
CA PRO A 145 4.82 -31.23 9.23
C PRO A 145 6.03 -30.40 8.79
N VAL A 146 6.62 -29.73 9.77
CA VAL A 146 7.66 -28.68 9.75
C VAL A 146 9.00 -29.13 9.12
N ASP A 147 9.01 -30.21 8.34
CA ASP A 147 10.23 -30.83 7.82
C ASP A 147 10.87 -30.05 6.65
N ASP A 148 10.22 -29.00 6.14
CA ASP A 148 10.87 -28.03 5.25
C ASP A 148 11.01 -26.65 5.91
N HIS A 149 11.83 -26.61 6.97
CA HIS A 149 12.24 -25.37 7.61
C HIS A 149 12.81 -24.35 6.61
N ARG A 150 13.47 -24.82 5.53
CA ARG A 150 14.05 -23.93 4.50
C ARG A 150 12.97 -23.21 3.71
N THR A 151 11.94 -23.93 3.24
CA THR A 151 10.79 -23.32 2.56
C THR A 151 10.04 -22.37 3.50
N ALA A 152 9.82 -22.75 4.75
CA ALA A 152 9.17 -21.89 5.73
C ALA A 152 9.94 -20.57 5.97
N VAL A 153 11.26 -20.64 6.08
CA VAL A 153 12.14 -19.47 6.22
C VAL A 153 12.11 -18.62 4.95
N ALA A 154 12.23 -19.23 3.77
CA ALA A 154 12.19 -18.53 2.48
C ALA A 154 10.87 -17.79 2.26
N VAL A 155 9.73 -18.44 2.49
CA VAL A 155 8.39 -17.83 2.39
C VAL A 155 8.24 -16.68 3.37
N SER A 156 8.66 -16.87 4.63
CA SER A 156 8.56 -15.82 5.65
C SER A 156 9.42 -14.60 5.29
N ALA A 157 10.63 -14.83 4.79
CA ALA A 157 11.54 -13.78 4.34
C ALA A 157 10.98 -13.05 3.11
N ALA A 158 10.47 -13.77 2.12
CA ALA A 158 9.86 -13.19 0.92
C ALA A 158 8.64 -12.31 1.25
N LEU A 159 7.76 -12.77 2.15
CA LEU A 159 6.60 -12.00 2.63
C LEU A 159 6.99 -10.78 3.49
N ALA A 160 8.16 -10.80 4.13
CA ALA A 160 8.68 -9.66 4.88
C ALA A 160 9.28 -8.62 3.92
N VAL A 161 10.11 -9.07 2.97
CA VAL A 161 10.72 -8.22 1.92
C VAL A 161 9.66 -7.56 1.06
N SER A 162 8.58 -8.26 0.71
CA SER A 162 7.48 -7.73 -0.09
C SER A 162 6.67 -6.63 0.61
N GLY A 163 6.85 -6.42 1.92
CA GLY A 163 6.01 -5.56 2.74
C GLY A 163 4.64 -6.16 3.09
N THR A 164 4.31 -7.38 2.65
CA THR A 164 3.03 -8.04 2.95
C THR A 164 2.86 -8.30 4.46
N SER A 165 3.92 -8.77 5.12
CA SER A 165 3.90 -8.98 6.58
C SER A 165 3.78 -7.64 7.32
N SER A 166 4.49 -6.61 6.86
CA SER A 166 4.45 -5.26 7.42
C SER A 166 3.07 -4.64 7.32
N ALA A 167 2.38 -4.79 6.18
CA ALA A 167 1.00 -4.32 5.99
C ALA A 167 0.03 -5.01 6.95
N TYR A 168 0.13 -6.34 7.12
CA TYR A 168 -0.70 -7.07 8.08
C TYR A 168 -0.39 -6.67 9.54
N ARG A 169 0.87 -6.38 9.88
CA ARG A 169 1.25 -5.92 11.22
C ARG A 169 0.71 -4.52 11.51
N ALA A 170 0.74 -3.64 10.49
CA ALA A 170 0.19 -2.30 10.54
C ALA A 170 -1.33 -2.24 10.33
N ARG A 171 -2.02 -3.39 10.30
CA ARG A 171 -3.46 -3.45 10.10
C ARG A 171 -4.15 -2.57 11.13
N MET A 172 -5.05 -1.75 10.62
CA MET A 172 -6.04 -1.06 11.43
C MET A 172 -7.35 -1.80 11.25
N ASP A 173 -8.13 -1.88 12.33
CA ASP A 173 -9.52 -2.35 12.26
C ASP A 173 -10.36 -1.23 11.62
N VAL A 174 -10.22 -1.07 10.31
CA VAL A 174 -11.01 -0.16 9.47
C VAL A 174 -12.32 -0.88 9.18
N SER A 175 -13.41 -0.45 9.80
CA SER A 175 -14.75 -0.95 9.49
C SER A 175 -15.66 0.24 9.23
N ASP A 176 -16.06 0.41 7.96
CA ASP A 176 -17.17 1.30 7.62
C ASP A 176 -18.55 0.67 7.88
N ASP A 177 -18.70 -0.66 7.98
CA ASP A 177 -20.06 -1.25 8.00
C ASP A 177 -20.21 -2.71 8.51
N GLY A 178 -19.55 -3.12 9.60
CA GLY A 178 -19.72 -4.53 10.04
C GLY A 178 -19.05 -5.02 11.33
N GLY A 179 -18.50 -4.12 12.14
CA GLY A 179 -17.88 -4.46 13.41
C GLY A 179 -16.44 -4.99 13.28
N VAL A 180 -15.61 -4.63 14.26
CA VAL A 180 -14.17 -4.94 14.39
C VAL A 180 -13.83 -6.41 14.07
N SER A 181 -14.69 -7.35 14.49
CA SER A 181 -14.49 -8.79 14.26
C SER A 181 -14.48 -9.19 12.78
N ARG A 182 -15.25 -8.51 11.91
CA ARG A 182 -15.28 -8.80 10.46
C ARG A 182 -14.02 -8.29 9.78
N ALA A 183 -13.53 -7.10 10.15
CA ALA A 183 -12.30 -6.53 9.62
C ALA A 183 -11.09 -7.42 9.97
N ARG A 184 -10.98 -7.85 11.23
CA ARG A 184 -9.90 -8.75 11.68
C ARG A 184 -9.87 -10.08 10.91
N ARG A 185 -11.03 -10.71 10.68
CA ARG A 185 -11.11 -11.96 9.90
C ARG A 185 -10.64 -11.76 8.46
N ARG A 186 -11.04 -10.66 7.81
CA ARG A 186 -10.59 -10.34 6.45
C ARG A 186 -9.07 -10.14 6.35
N TRP A 187 -8.46 -9.47 7.32
CA TRP A 187 -6.99 -9.35 7.39
C TRP A 187 -6.30 -10.70 7.57
N GLU A 188 -6.82 -11.57 8.43
CA GLU A 188 -6.28 -12.92 8.63
C GLU A 188 -6.41 -13.76 7.36
N ALA A 189 -7.56 -13.66 6.68
CA ALA A 189 -7.82 -14.34 5.42
C ALA A 189 -6.85 -13.89 4.34
N ALA A 190 -6.67 -12.58 4.15
CA ALA A 190 -5.71 -12.02 3.19
C ALA A 190 -4.28 -12.50 3.47
N ARG A 191 -3.84 -12.49 4.74
CA ARG A 191 -2.52 -13.00 5.14
C ARG A 191 -2.37 -14.49 4.82
N THR A 192 -3.38 -15.28 5.14
CA THR A 192 -3.37 -16.74 4.93
C THR A 192 -3.29 -17.07 3.44
N VAL A 193 -4.12 -16.41 2.62
CA VAL A 193 -4.11 -16.58 1.16
C VAL A 193 -2.74 -16.19 0.57
N ALA A 194 -2.20 -15.03 0.93
CA ALA A 194 -0.89 -14.60 0.46
C ALA A 194 0.22 -15.58 0.86
N ARG A 195 0.19 -16.08 2.11
CA ARG A 195 1.16 -17.06 2.61
C ARG A 195 1.06 -18.40 1.89
N ALA A 196 -0.14 -18.91 1.69
CA ALA A 196 -0.36 -20.18 0.99
C ALA A 196 0.10 -20.09 -0.47
N ALA A 197 -0.21 -18.98 -1.15
CA ALA A 197 0.26 -18.73 -2.51
C ALA A 197 1.80 -18.62 -2.58
N ALA A 198 2.43 -17.88 -1.67
CA ALA A 198 3.89 -17.80 -1.59
C ALA A 198 4.53 -19.17 -1.32
N TRP A 199 3.91 -19.99 -0.47
CA TRP A 199 4.35 -21.36 -0.22
C TRP A 199 4.29 -22.23 -1.48
N HIS A 200 3.19 -22.18 -2.22
CA HIS A 200 3.05 -22.87 -3.51
C HIS A 200 4.19 -22.51 -4.47
N VAL A 201 4.50 -21.21 -4.56
CA VAL A 201 5.57 -20.71 -5.42
C VAL A 201 6.93 -21.25 -4.97
N ALA A 202 7.20 -21.27 -3.66
CA ALA A 202 8.45 -21.78 -3.12
C ALA A 202 8.62 -23.28 -3.41
N GLU A 203 7.56 -24.09 -3.21
CA GLU A 203 7.58 -25.53 -3.53
C GLU A 203 7.83 -25.78 -5.03
N ALA A 204 7.26 -24.96 -5.90
CA ALA A 204 7.48 -25.04 -7.34
C ALA A 204 8.90 -24.59 -7.77
N ASP A 205 9.52 -23.65 -7.05
CA ASP A 205 10.86 -23.13 -7.33
C ASP A 205 11.98 -24.09 -6.88
N CYS A 206 11.75 -25.01 -5.93
CA CYS A 206 12.75 -25.96 -5.42
C CYS A 206 13.15 -27.09 -6.40
N GLN A 207 12.82 -26.98 -7.69
CA GLN A 207 13.34 -27.88 -8.73
C GLN A 207 14.81 -27.53 -9.06
N PRO A 208 15.68 -28.54 -9.29
CA PRO A 208 17.13 -28.48 -9.08
C PRO A 208 17.96 -27.57 -10.03
N GLU A 209 17.32 -26.77 -10.87
CA GLU A 209 17.97 -26.14 -12.04
C GLU A 209 18.38 -24.66 -11.86
N HIS A 210 18.03 -23.96 -10.77
CA HIS A 210 17.98 -22.48 -10.80
C HIS A 210 19.11 -21.74 -10.08
N GLU A 211 19.78 -20.85 -10.84
CA GLU A 211 20.73 -19.84 -10.38
C GLU A 211 20.06 -18.75 -9.51
N ALA A 212 20.84 -18.13 -8.62
CA ALA A 212 20.39 -17.06 -7.74
C ALA A 212 19.96 -15.82 -8.56
N GLY A 213 18.67 -15.46 -8.46
CA GLY A 213 18.03 -14.39 -9.25
C GLY A 213 16.84 -14.86 -10.11
N THR A 214 16.65 -16.18 -10.26
CA THR A 214 15.61 -16.75 -11.15
C THR A 214 14.33 -17.18 -10.42
N SER A 215 14.37 -17.35 -9.10
CA SER A 215 13.22 -17.78 -8.28
C SER A 215 12.03 -16.84 -8.45
N ARG A 216 10.87 -17.43 -8.77
CA ARG A 216 9.62 -16.69 -8.89
C ARG A 216 9.22 -16.08 -7.55
N LEU A 217 9.47 -16.77 -6.44
CA LEU A 217 9.22 -16.28 -5.09
C LEU A 217 9.88 -14.91 -4.85
N TRP A 218 11.18 -14.81 -5.13
CA TRP A 218 11.94 -13.59 -4.90
C TRP A 218 11.61 -12.47 -5.88
N ARG A 219 11.42 -12.78 -7.18
CA ARG A 219 10.96 -11.78 -8.16
C ARG A 219 9.60 -11.19 -7.78
N THR A 220 8.68 -12.01 -7.27
CA THR A 220 7.40 -11.54 -6.75
C THR A 220 7.58 -10.67 -5.50
N ALA A 221 8.43 -11.08 -4.56
CA ALA A 221 8.72 -10.30 -3.37
C ALA A 221 9.33 -8.93 -3.69
N GLU A 222 10.29 -8.86 -4.60
CA GLU A 222 10.95 -7.63 -5.03
C GLU A 222 9.99 -6.68 -5.76
N CYS A 223 9.15 -7.20 -6.66
CA CYS A 223 8.11 -6.42 -7.32
C CYS A 223 7.15 -5.79 -6.29
N LEU A 224 6.72 -6.58 -5.31
CA LEU A 224 5.86 -6.08 -4.24
C LEU A 224 6.59 -5.13 -3.29
N ARG A 225 7.90 -5.29 -3.06
CA ARG A 225 8.71 -4.35 -2.27
C ARG A 225 8.71 -2.95 -2.91
N GLU A 226 8.86 -2.86 -4.22
CA GLU A 226 8.74 -1.59 -4.94
C GLU A 226 7.34 -0.99 -4.79
N SER A 227 6.30 -1.81 -4.93
CA SER A 227 4.93 -1.39 -4.67
C SER A 227 4.70 -0.94 -3.22
N ALA A 228 5.36 -1.58 -2.25
CA ALA A 228 5.29 -1.23 -0.83
C ALA A 228 5.97 0.12 -0.53
N PHE A 229 7.05 0.47 -1.24
CA PHE A 229 7.60 1.82 -1.17
C PHE A 229 6.62 2.88 -1.72
N VAL A 230 5.93 2.59 -2.83
CA VAL A 230 4.88 3.47 -3.37
C VAL A 230 3.70 3.59 -2.38
N LEU A 231 3.32 2.49 -1.72
CA LEU A 231 2.34 2.53 -0.64
C LEU A 231 2.81 3.44 0.49
N LEU A 232 4.06 3.29 0.96
CA LEU A 232 4.62 4.14 2.01
C LEU A 232 4.59 5.63 1.62
N ASP A 233 4.93 5.96 0.37
CA ASP A 233 4.79 7.32 -0.15
C ASP A 233 3.36 7.85 -0.05
N ARG A 234 2.35 7.02 -0.38
CA ARG A 234 0.93 7.38 -0.24
C ARG A 234 0.51 7.54 1.22
N LEU A 235 0.98 6.68 2.13
CA LEU A 235 0.70 6.80 3.57
C LEU A 235 1.26 8.12 4.13
N LEU A 236 2.45 8.51 3.69
CA LEU A 236 3.10 9.77 4.07
C LEU A 236 2.43 11.00 3.43
N ALA A 237 1.77 10.84 2.28
CA ALA A 237 1.05 11.91 1.61
C ALA A 237 -0.31 12.23 2.24
N VAL A 238 -0.81 11.40 3.16
CA VAL A 238 -2.01 11.72 3.94
C VAL A 238 -1.68 12.89 4.88
N THR A 239 -1.99 14.11 4.45
CA THR A 239 -1.89 15.35 5.25
C THR A 239 -3.26 15.74 5.79
N GLU A 240 -3.37 16.87 6.52
CA GLU A 240 -4.67 17.40 6.93
C GLU A 240 -5.54 17.58 5.69
N THR A 241 -6.64 16.84 5.60
CA THR A 241 -7.73 17.24 4.72
C THR A 241 -8.16 18.61 5.23
N ARG A 242 -7.97 19.66 4.43
CA ARG A 242 -8.51 20.98 4.73
C ARG A 242 -10.02 20.84 4.90
N ALA A 243 -10.45 20.66 6.15
CA ALA A 243 -11.83 20.85 6.56
C ALA A 243 -12.13 22.34 6.39
N GLY A 244 -12.43 22.76 5.15
CA GLY A 244 -12.62 24.17 4.81
C GLY A 244 -12.65 24.54 3.33
N GLU A 245 -12.32 23.66 2.38
CA GLU A 245 -12.37 24.02 0.95
C GLU A 245 -13.50 23.32 0.15
N GLU A 246 -14.24 22.37 0.73
CA GLU A 246 -15.36 21.71 0.05
C GLU A 246 -16.70 22.47 0.10
N HIS A 247 -16.78 23.63 0.76
CA HIS A 247 -18.01 24.45 0.81
C HIS A 247 -17.97 25.72 -0.07
N ALA A 248 -16.89 25.96 -0.82
CA ALA A 248 -16.77 27.10 -1.74
C ALA A 248 -16.86 26.72 -3.22
N ALA A 249 -16.89 25.42 -3.55
CA ALA A 249 -16.98 24.93 -4.94
C ALA A 249 -18.41 24.51 -5.34
N SER A 250 -19.43 25.13 -4.74
CA SER A 250 -20.79 25.06 -5.23
C SER A 250 -21.30 26.49 -5.38
N VAL A 251 -21.84 26.80 -6.55
CA VAL A 251 -22.27 28.12 -7.04
C VAL A 251 -21.17 28.95 -7.72
N GLU A 252 -20.64 28.45 -8.83
CA GLU A 252 -20.73 29.24 -10.07
C GLU A 252 -21.43 28.38 -11.13
N VAL A 253 -22.72 28.63 -11.28
CA VAL A 253 -23.49 28.16 -12.43
C VAL A 253 -22.93 28.91 -13.64
N PHE A 254 -22.11 28.24 -14.44
CA PHE A 254 -21.73 28.71 -15.75
C PHE A 254 -22.99 28.77 -16.63
N GLN A 255 -23.62 29.95 -16.70
CA GLN A 255 -24.69 30.21 -17.65
C GLN A 255 -24.13 30.10 -19.07
N ILE A 256 -24.52 29.06 -19.78
CA ILE A 256 -24.36 28.97 -21.22
C ILE A 256 -25.20 30.11 -21.83
N PRO A 257 -24.60 31.07 -22.56
CA PRO A 257 -25.37 32.11 -23.23
C PRO A 257 -26.25 31.48 -24.32
N GLN A 258 -27.56 31.70 -24.21
CA GLN A 258 -28.52 31.32 -25.25
C GLN A 258 -28.20 32.14 -26.52
N PRO A 259 -28.25 31.53 -27.72
CA PRO A 259 -28.07 32.29 -28.95
C PRO A 259 -29.22 33.29 -29.11
N SER A 260 -28.87 34.57 -29.24
CA SER A 260 -29.82 35.65 -29.54
C SER A 260 -30.54 35.35 -30.85
N SER A 261 -31.87 35.28 -30.79
CA SER A 261 -32.74 35.24 -31.95
C SER A 261 -32.53 36.50 -32.78
N VAL A 262 -31.79 36.40 -33.88
CA VAL A 262 -31.76 37.43 -34.91
C VAL A 262 -33.13 37.40 -35.58
N ALA A 263 -33.93 38.43 -35.29
CA ALA A 263 -35.13 38.75 -36.04
C ALA A 263 -34.72 39.08 -37.48
N ILE A 264 -35.08 38.19 -38.41
CA ILE A 264 -35.01 38.49 -39.83
C ILE A 264 -36.25 39.31 -40.15
N ASP A 265 -36.06 40.62 -40.29
CA ASP A 265 -37.09 41.55 -40.71
C ASP A 265 -37.36 41.33 -42.21
N ALA A 266 -38.62 41.08 -42.55
CA ALA A 266 -39.08 40.81 -43.90
C ALA A 266 -39.71 42.06 -44.49
N ARG A 267 -39.13 42.54 -45.61
CA ARG A 267 -39.66 43.41 -46.69
C ARG A 267 -38.43 44.05 -47.36
N ASP A 268 -38.33 44.25 -48.66
CA ASP A 268 -39.10 43.94 -49.86
C ASP A 268 -38.11 44.23 -51.01
N ASP A 269 -38.12 43.44 -52.08
CA ASP A 269 -38.09 43.92 -53.47
C ASP A 269 -37.78 42.78 -54.46
N ALA A 270 -38.88 42.26 -55.00
CA ALA A 270 -39.20 42.16 -56.42
C ALA A 270 -38.17 41.65 -57.45
N ALA A 271 -38.57 40.51 -58.04
CA ALA A 271 -38.75 40.28 -59.48
C ALA A 271 -37.53 39.95 -60.38
N ALA A 272 -37.47 38.69 -60.81
CA ALA A 272 -37.41 38.23 -62.21
C ALA A 272 -37.26 36.69 -62.20
N VAL A 273 -38.32 35.89 -62.39
CA VAL A 273 -38.80 35.41 -63.70
C VAL A 273 -37.66 34.86 -64.58
N LEU A 274 -37.52 33.54 -64.65
CA LEU A 274 -37.63 32.77 -65.90
C LEU A 274 -37.59 31.25 -65.65
N THR A 275 -38.36 30.59 -66.50
CA THR A 275 -38.93 29.23 -66.52
C THR A 275 -37.95 28.07 -66.79
N PRO A 276 -38.41 26.80 -66.64
CA PRO A 276 -37.59 25.59 -66.76
C PRO A 276 -37.68 24.90 -68.14
N ALA A 277 -36.59 24.23 -68.54
CA ALA A 277 -36.47 23.07 -69.47
C ALA A 277 -34.95 22.82 -69.61
N SER A 278 -34.39 21.60 -69.59
CA SER A 278 -34.85 20.29 -70.07
C SER A 278 -34.29 19.15 -69.24
#